data_AF-A0A534W645-F1
#
_entry.id   AF-A0A534W645-F1
#
_cell.length_a   1.000
_cell.length_b   1.000
_cell.length_c   1.000
_cell.angle_alpha   90.00
_cell.angle_beta   90.00
_cell.angle_gamma   90.00
#
_symmetry.space_group_name_H-M   'P 1'
#
loop_
_entity.id
_entity.type
_entity.pdbx_description
1 polymer ?
#
loop_
_entity_poly.entity_id
_entity_poly.type
_entity_poly.pdbx_seq_one_letter_code
_entity_poly.pdbx_strand_id
1 'polypeptide(L)'
;MKIKQRPEDFVVREGYRFEPEAEGPVWVYRMDKQKVSTLQALERISKEFAVRRRDLSICGLKDKQGRTEQLVGVLGGALGDSEVLQSGDLRLKLIGRAGQPLSSRNITANRFEVTVRDLSPQEAERVAESAAEVERTGVVNYFDSQRFGFLKHGQGFIARHLLRGDWEGALKAFLATPSELDRSDDAKVKTFWREHWGEWQLRAPQAAGKRYAPILRRLREDPRDFKGAFLHIDRRLRMMALFEL
;
A
#
# COMPACT_ATOMS: atom_id res chain seq x y z
N MET A 1 -21.33 -17.22 0.31
CA MET A 1 -20.41 -16.46 -0.57
C MET A 1 -18.97 -16.45 -0.05
N LYS A 2 -17.98 -16.72 -0.91
CA LYS A 2 -16.54 -16.64 -0.63
C LYS A 2 -15.78 -16.04 -1.82
N ILE A 3 -14.75 -15.22 -1.54
CA ILE A 3 -13.83 -14.67 -2.55
C ILE A 3 -12.38 -15.04 -2.22
N LYS A 4 -11.47 -14.88 -3.20
CA LYS A 4 -10.01 -15.09 -3.03
C LYS A 4 -9.66 -16.47 -2.45
N GLN A 5 -10.38 -17.54 -2.83
CA GLN A 5 -10.13 -18.90 -2.32
C GLN A 5 -8.89 -19.51 -2.98
N ARG A 6 -8.67 -19.18 -4.25
CA ARG A 6 -7.46 -19.50 -5.01
C ARG A 6 -6.94 -18.23 -5.71
N PRO A 7 -5.64 -18.16 -6.09
CA PRO A 7 -5.11 -16.96 -6.73
C PRO A 7 -5.83 -16.56 -8.02
N GLU A 8 -6.32 -17.54 -8.76
CA GLU A 8 -7.07 -17.35 -10.01
C GLU A 8 -8.44 -16.70 -9.77
N ASP A 9 -8.96 -16.76 -8.53
CA ASP A 9 -10.24 -16.12 -8.19
C ASP A 9 -10.12 -14.59 -8.12
N PHE A 10 -8.90 -14.05 -8.15
CA PHE A 10 -8.68 -12.61 -8.07
C PHE A 10 -7.52 -12.21 -8.97
N VAL A 11 -7.86 -11.86 -10.20
CA VAL A 11 -6.89 -11.41 -11.21
C VAL A 11 -6.98 -9.89 -11.33
N VAL A 12 -5.82 -9.24 -11.27
CA VAL A 12 -5.70 -7.79 -11.49
C VAL A 12 -4.73 -7.55 -12.62
N ARG A 13 -5.19 -6.93 -13.71
CA ARG A 13 -4.34 -6.52 -14.82
C ARG A 13 -4.25 -5.02 -14.89
N GLU A 14 -3.04 -4.50 -14.81
CA GLU A 14 -2.78 -3.08 -14.97
C GLU A 14 -3.03 -2.65 -16.42
N GLY A 15 -3.92 -1.68 -16.61
CA GLY A 15 -3.96 -0.89 -17.83
C GLY A 15 -2.87 0.17 -17.74
N TYR A 16 -2.05 0.28 -18.78
CA TYR A 16 -0.89 1.16 -18.78
C TYR A 16 -0.80 1.99 -20.05
N ARG A 17 -0.10 3.12 -19.93
CA ARG A 17 0.36 3.95 -21.03
C ARG A 17 1.80 4.38 -20.74
N PHE A 18 2.68 4.11 -21.68
CA PHE A 18 4.00 4.72 -21.75
C PHE A 18 4.33 4.96 -23.21
N GLU A 19 5.17 5.94 -23.48
CA GLU A 19 5.66 6.24 -24.83
C GLU A 19 6.88 5.36 -25.07
N PRO A 20 6.83 4.41 -26.04
CA PRO A 20 7.99 3.59 -26.36
C PRO A 20 9.10 4.44 -26.96
N GLU A 21 10.31 4.26 -26.45
CA GLU A 21 11.50 4.93 -26.94
C GLU A 21 12.56 3.85 -27.18
N ALA A 22 12.86 3.56 -28.45
CA ALA A 22 13.69 2.42 -28.84
C ALA A 22 15.08 2.43 -28.19
N GLU A 23 15.64 3.61 -27.96
CA GLU A 23 16.95 3.81 -27.31
C GLU A 23 16.84 4.27 -25.85
N GLY A 24 15.61 4.31 -25.29
CA GLY A 24 15.36 4.76 -23.93
C GLY A 24 16.10 3.92 -22.88
N PRO A 25 16.64 4.51 -21.81
CA PRO A 25 17.51 3.80 -20.86
C PRO A 25 16.74 2.82 -19.95
N VAL A 26 15.40 2.86 -19.95
CA VAL A 26 14.56 2.02 -19.10
C VAL A 26 13.94 0.89 -19.92
N TRP A 27 14.25 -0.33 -19.54
CA TRP A 27 13.66 -1.55 -20.11
C TRP A 27 12.35 -1.84 -19.40
N VAL A 28 11.26 -1.91 -20.15
CA VAL A 28 9.91 -2.06 -19.62
C VAL A 28 9.44 -3.50 -19.80
N TYR A 29 9.24 -4.18 -18.68
CA TYR A 29 8.72 -5.54 -18.63
C TYR A 29 7.30 -5.54 -18.10
N ARG A 30 6.46 -6.37 -18.69
CA ARG A 30 5.21 -6.81 -18.10
C ARG A 30 5.51 -7.93 -17.10
N MET A 31 5.21 -7.67 -15.84
CA MET A 31 5.42 -8.57 -14.72
C MET A 31 4.13 -9.26 -14.33
N ASP A 32 4.05 -10.56 -14.58
CA ASP A 32 3.03 -11.46 -14.06
C ASP A 32 3.53 -12.07 -12.74
N LYS A 33 2.77 -11.94 -11.65
CA LYS A 33 3.11 -12.54 -10.35
C LYS A 33 1.90 -13.22 -9.70
N GLN A 34 2.13 -14.31 -8.97
CA GLN A 34 1.10 -15.04 -8.22
C GLN A 34 1.54 -15.22 -6.77
N LYS A 35 0.65 -14.97 -5.79
CA LYS A 35 0.94 -15.12 -4.33
C LYS A 35 2.19 -14.37 -3.80
N VAL A 36 2.70 -13.40 -4.55
CA VAL A 36 3.89 -12.60 -4.22
C VAL A 36 3.48 -11.12 -4.17
N SER A 37 3.90 -10.39 -3.13
CA SER A 37 3.67 -8.93 -3.08
C SER A 37 4.58 -8.21 -4.06
N THR A 38 4.21 -7.00 -4.46
CA THR A 38 5.05 -6.22 -5.40
C THR A 38 6.45 -5.98 -4.86
N LEU A 39 6.61 -5.68 -3.57
CA LEU A 39 7.92 -5.46 -2.96
C LEU A 39 8.78 -6.74 -2.95
N GLN A 40 8.18 -7.88 -2.61
CA GLN A 40 8.87 -9.17 -2.67
C GLN A 40 9.29 -9.54 -4.11
N ALA A 41 8.47 -9.22 -5.11
CA ALA A 41 8.84 -9.44 -6.51
C ALA A 41 10.06 -8.60 -6.90
N LEU A 42 10.10 -7.32 -6.52
CA LEU A 42 11.26 -6.45 -6.78
C LEU A 42 12.53 -6.93 -6.06
N GLU A 43 12.41 -7.46 -4.84
CA GLU A 43 13.53 -8.07 -4.12
C GLU A 43 14.06 -9.33 -4.83
N ARG A 44 13.17 -10.18 -5.35
CA ARG A 44 13.56 -11.36 -6.16
C ARG A 44 14.29 -10.93 -7.43
N ILE A 45 13.73 -9.98 -8.18
CA ILE A 45 14.36 -9.44 -9.40
C ILE A 45 15.76 -8.91 -9.08
N SER A 46 15.89 -8.16 -7.99
CA SER A 46 17.16 -7.58 -7.57
C SER A 46 18.22 -8.63 -7.25
N LYS A 47 17.83 -9.71 -6.55
CA LYS A 47 18.75 -10.77 -6.13
C LYS A 47 19.11 -11.72 -7.28
N GLU A 48 18.11 -12.18 -8.03
CA GLU A 48 18.29 -13.23 -9.03
C GLU A 48 18.92 -12.71 -10.32
N PHE A 49 18.68 -11.45 -10.66
CA PHE A 49 19.21 -10.85 -11.89
C PHE A 49 20.19 -9.70 -11.64
N ALA A 50 20.70 -9.58 -10.40
CA ALA A 50 21.71 -8.59 -10.01
C ALA A 50 21.36 -7.12 -10.33
N VAL A 51 20.06 -6.79 -10.39
CA VAL A 51 19.58 -5.42 -10.60
C VAL A 51 19.56 -4.67 -9.26
N ARG A 52 20.06 -3.44 -9.20
CA ARG A 52 19.99 -2.67 -7.93
C ARG A 52 18.55 -2.25 -7.68
N ARG A 53 18.09 -2.34 -6.44
CA ARG A 53 16.71 -2.00 -6.07
C ARG A 53 16.29 -0.58 -6.48
N ARG A 54 17.23 0.37 -6.50
CA ARG A 54 17.02 1.77 -6.91
C ARG A 54 16.81 1.95 -8.42
N ASP A 55 17.25 0.98 -9.22
CA ASP A 55 17.14 0.97 -10.67
C ASP A 55 15.80 0.35 -11.12
N LEU A 56 14.99 -0.15 -10.18
CA LEU A 56 13.67 -0.70 -10.42
C LEU A 56 12.56 0.34 -10.16
N SER A 57 11.66 0.49 -11.13
CA SER A 57 10.50 1.38 -11.08
C SER A 57 9.20 0.63 -11.35
N ILE A 58 8.09 1.09 -10.78
CA ILE A 58 6.74 0.49 -10.88
C ILE A 58 5.67 1.58 -10.90
N CYS A 59 4.51 1.30 -11.48
CA CYS A 59 3.40 2.24 -11.53
C CYS A 59 2.61 2.30 -10.21
N GLY A 60 2.60 1.22 -9.44
CA GLY A 60 1.89 1.12 -8.17
C GLY A 60 2.10 -0.23 -7.49
N LEU A 61 1.60 -0.38 -6.28
CA LEU A 61 1.63 -1.66 -5.57
C LEU A 61 0.39 -2.48 -5.93
N LYS A 62 0.58 -3.78 -6.15
CA LYS A 62 -0.48 -4.77 -6.26
C LYS A 62 -0.46 -5.75 -5.09
N ASP A 63 -1.64 -6.22 -4.73
CA ASP A 63 -1.87 -7.19 -3.66
C ASP A 63 -1.04 -8.47 -3.84
N LYS A 64 -0.71 -9.09 -2.71
CA LYS A 64 -0.10 -10.43 -2.68
C LYS A 64 -1.13 -11.51 -3.04
N GLN A 65 -2.37 -11.33 -2.59
CA GLN A 65 -3.43 -12.34 -2.72
C GLN A 65 -4.10 -12.21 -4.09
N GLY A 66 -3.72 -13.09 -5.01
CA GLY A 66 -4.23 -13.12 -6.38
C GLY A 66 -3.15 -13.36 -7.42
N ARG A 67 -3.56 -13.28 -8.68
CA ARG A 67 -2.67 -13.19 -9.85
C ARG A 67 -2.68 -11.74 -10.33
N THR A 68 -1.51 -11.14 -10.51
CA THR A 68 -1.45 -9.72 -10.90
C THR A 68 -0.47 -9.51 -12.04
N GLU A 69 -0.87 -8.68 -13.00
CA GLU A 69 -0.07 -8.23 -14.13
C GLU A 69 0.16 -6.72 -13.96
N GLN A 70 1.41 -6.28 -13.94
CA GLN A 70 1.78 -4.86 -13.83
C GLN A 70 3.07 -4.56 -14.57
N LEU A 71 3.39 -3.30 -14.83
CA LEU A 71 4.68 -2.94 -15.41
C LEU A 71 5.79 -2.84 -14.35
N VAL A 72 6.99 -3.25 -14.75
CA VAL A 72 8.25 -2.97 -14.04
C VAL A 72 9.26 -2.41 -15.03
N GLY A 73 9.83 -1.25 -14.69
CA GLY A 73 10.90 -0.62 -15.44
C GLY A 73 12.24 -0.92 -14.80
N VAL A 74 13.21 -1.32 -15.61
CA VAL A 74 14.59 -1.58 -15.19
C VAL A 74 15.50 -0.56 -15.85
N LEU A 75 16.07 0.32 -15.06
CA LEU A 75 17.05 1.28 -15.53
C LEU A 75 18.37 0.57 -15.81
N GLY A 76 18.90 0.78 -17.02
CA GLY A 76 20.07 0.05 -17.50
C GLY A 76 19.71 -1.34 -18.01
N GLY A 77 20.40 -1.79 -19.06
CA GLY A 77 20.13 -3.07 -19.72
C GLY A 77 20.63 -4.29 -18.95
N ALA A 78 20.57 -4.29 -17.62
CA ALA A 78 21.06 -5.41 -16.79
C ALA A 78 20.35 -6.74 -17.10
N LEU A 79 19.08 -6.67 -17.54
CA LEU A 79 18.32 -7.82 -18.04
C LEU A 79 18.43 -8.00 -19.57
N GLY A 80 18.98 -7.01 -20.27
CA GLY A 80 19.13 -6.94 -21.73
C GLY A 80 17.84 -7.20 -22.50
N ASP A 81 18.00 -7.68 -23.74
CA ASP A 81 16.92 -8.07 -24.67
C ASP A 81 16.25 -9.40 -24.32
N SER A 82 16.39 -9.90 -23.08
CA SER A 82 15.73 -11.14 -22.67
C SER A 82 14.21 -10.99 -22.80
N GLU A 83 13.62 -11.64 -23.80
CA GLU A 83 12.19 -11.49 -24.11
C GLU A 83 11.30 -11.96 -22.94
N VAL A 84 11.70 -13.06 -22.30
CA VAL A 84 10.97 -13.66 -21.17
C VAL A 84 11.94 -14.16 -20.11
N LEU A 85 11.72 -13.76 -18.86
CA LEU A 85 12.42 -14.27 -17.69
C LEU A 85 11.41 -14.92 -16.73
N GLN A 86 11.74 -16.06 -16.17
CA GLN A 86 10.88 -16.81 -15.24
C GLN A 86 11.63 -17.10 -13.94
N SER A 87 10.98 -16.84 -12.81
CA SER A 87 11.46 -17.17 -11.47
C SER A 87 10.29 -17.63 -10.60
N GLY A 88 10.09 -18.95 -10.49
CA GLY A 88 8.97 -19.53 -9.77
C GLY A 88 7.63 -18.94 -10.21
N ASP A 89 6.92 -18.29 -9.29
CA ASP A 89 5.62 -17.61 -9.52
C ASP A 89 5.72 -16.20 -10.13
N LEU A 90 6.89 -15.81 -10.63
CA LEU A 90 7.18 -14.52 -11.23
C LEU A 90 7.60 -14.71 -12.69
N ARG A 91 6.96 -13.97 -13.60
CA ARG A 91 7.33 -13.91 -15.01
C ARG A 91 7.48 -12.46 -15.45
N LEU A 92 8.57 -12.16 -16.14
CA LEU A 92 8.80 -10.89 -16.82
C LEU A 92 8.76 -11.13 -18.32
N LYS A 93 7.99 -10.32 -19.04
CA LYS A 93 8.01 -10.27 -20.51
C LYS A 93 8.41 -8.88 -20.95
N LEU A 94 9.48 -8.76 -21.74
CA LEU A 94 9.87 -7.48 -22.32
C LEU A 94 8.77 -6.98 -23.26
N ILE A 95 8.39 -5.71 -23.13
CA ILE A 95 7.36 -5.08 -23.99
C ILE A 95 7.84 -3.78 -24.65
N GLY A 96 9.04 -3.31 -24.32
CA GLY A 96 9.64 -2.14 -24.95
C GLY A 96 10.61 -1.42 -24.03
N ARG A 97 10.96 -0.20 -24.41
CA ARG A 97 11.86 0.70 -23.68
C ARG A 97 11.20 2.06 -23.51
N ALA A 98 11.61 2.82 -22.50
CA ALA A 98 11.08 4.15 -22.19
C ALA A 98 12.21 5.12 -21.82
N GLY A 99 11.98 6.42 -22.07
CA GLY A 99 12.93 7.48 -21.75
C GLY A 99 13.11 7.75 -20.26
N GLN A 100 12.10 7.41 -19.44
CA GLN A 100 12.06 7.75 -18.01
C GLN A 100 11.58 6.56 -17.16
N PRO A 101 12.00 6.47 -15.89
CA PRO A 101 11.49 5.46 -14.96
C PRO A 101 9.96 5.52 -14.83
N LEU A 102 9.33 4.35 -14.66
CA LEU A 102 7.88 4.26 -14.51
C LEU A 102 7.42 4.93 -13.22
N SER A 103 6.23 5.53 -13.28
CA SER A 103 5.59 6.18 -12.14
C SER A 103 4.09 5.92 -12.16
N SER A 104 3.38 6.39 -11.14
CA SER A 104 1.92 6.33 -11.09
C SER A 104 1.22 7.12 -12.21
N ARG A 105 1.94 7.88 -13.04
CA ARG A 105 1.37 8.49 -14.25
C ARG A 105 1.19 7.49 -15.39
N ASN A 106 1.87 6.34 -15.34
CA ASN A 106 1.82 5.33 -16.38
C ASN A 106 0.65 4.36 -16.25
N ILE A 107 -0.09 4.39 -15.13
CA ILE A 107 -1.30 3.58 -14.94
C ILE A 107 -2.52 4.33 -15.46
N THR A 108 -3.35 3.66 -16.25
CA THR A 108 -4.62 4.20 -16.74
C THR A 108 -5.82 3.57 -16.04
N ALA A 109 -5.73 2.30 -15.69
CA ALA A 109 -6.79 1.55 -15.01
C ALA A 109 -6.23 0.29 -14.35
N ASN A 110 -7.06 -0.38 -13.54
CA ASN A 110 -6.87 -1.78 -13.20
C ASN A 110 -8.11 -2.55 -13.67
N ARG A 111 -7.90 -3.62 -14.43
CA ARG A 111 -8.95 -4.54 -14.85
C ARG A 111 -8.99 -5.68 -13.86
N PHE A 112 -10.15 -5.88 -13.25
CA PHE A 112 -10.37 -6.92 -12.26
C PHE A 112 -11.16 -8.06 -12.87
N GLU A 113 -10.74 -9.28 -12.60
CA GLU A 113 -11.54 -10.49 -12.79
C GLU A 113 -11.64 -11.17 -11.43
N VAL A 114 -12.88 -11.33 -10.96
CA VAL A 114 -13.16 -11.82 -9.61
C VAL A 114 -14.10 -13.01 -9.71
N THR A 115 -13.65 -14.16 -9.22
CA THR A 115 -14.50 -15.33 -9.07
C THR A 115 -15.11 -15.33 -7.67
N VAL A 116 -16.45 -15.26 -7.63
CA VAL A 116 -17.22 -15.43 -6.41
C VAL A 116 -17.66 -16.89 -6.32
N ARG A 117 -17.34 -17.55 -5.21
CA ARG A 117 -17.63 -18.96 -4.97
C ARG A 117 -18.66 -19.12 -3.86
N ASP A 118 -19.19 -20.34 -3.73
CA ASP A 118 -20.06 -20.72 -2.62
C ASP A 118 -21.31 -19.83 -2.56
N LEU A 119 -21.93 -19.62 -3.73
CA LEU A 119 -23.19 -18.89 -3.90
C LEU A 119 -24.36 -19.85 -3.78
N SER A 120 -25.42 -19.44 -3.10
CA SER A 120 -26.71 -20.12 -3.20
C SER A 120 -27.32 -19.91 -4.59
N PRO A 121 -28.27 -20.77 -5.02
CA PRO A 121 -28.99 -20.56 -6.28
C PRO A 121 -29.64 -19.16 -6.37
N GLN A 122 -30.25 -18.70 -5.28
CA GLN A 122 -30.88 -17.38 -5.22
C GLN A 122 -29.89 -16.21 -5.25
N GLU A 123 -28.65 -16.41 -4.79
CA GLU A 123 -27.59 -15.41 -4.93
C GLU A 123 -27.07 -15.37 -6.38
N ALA A 124 -26.90 -16.54 -7.00
CA ALA A 124 -26.41 -16.65 -8.38
C ALA A 124 -27.35 -16.00 -9.40
N GLU A 125 -28.67 -16.17 -9.23
CA GLU A 125 -29.68 -15.52 -10.09
C GLU A 125 -29.59 -13.99 -10.04
N ARG A 126 -29.34 -13.42 -8.86
CA ARG A 126 -29.24 -11.97 -8.66
C ARG A 126 -27.98 -11.34 -9.27
N VAL A 127 -26.96 -12.13 -9.59
CA VAL A 127 -25.68 -11.61 -10.12
C VAL A 127 -25.91 -10.92 -11.47
N ALA A 128 -26.70 -11.50 -12.37
CA ALA A 128 -26.94 -10.95 -13.70
C ALA A 128 -27.66 -9.59 -13.62
N GLU A 129 -28.69 -9.50 -12.78
CA GLU A 129 -29.44 -8.26 -12.54
C GLU A 129 -28.55 -7.18 -11.91
N SER A 130 -27.77 -7.54 -10.89
CA SER A 130 -26.85 -6.62 -10.21
C SER A 130 -25.75 -6.11 -11.14
N ALA A 131 -25.21 -6.98 -12.00
CA ALA A 131 -24.19 -6.61 -12.98
C ALA A 131 -24.73 -5.62 -14.02
N ALA A 132 -25.95 -5.84 -14.52
CA ALA A 132 -26.60 -4.92 -15.45
C ALA A 132 -26.87 -3.55 -14.82
N GLU A 133 -27.24 -3.51 -13.54
CA GLU A 133 -27.42 -2.25 -12.81
C GLU A 133 -26.10 -1.47 -12.66
N VAL A 134 -25.02 -2.17 -12.30
CA VAL A 134 -23.68 -1.58 -12.18
C VAL A 134 -23.17 -1.09 -13.54
N GLU A 135 -23.45 -1.80 -14.64
CA GLU A 135 -23.08 -1.33 -15.98
C GLU A 135 -23.81 -0.03 -16.34
N ARG A 136 -25.08 0.08 -15.98
CA ARG A 136 -25.91 1.28 -16.26
C ARG A 136 -25.53 2.48 -15.39
N THR A 137 -25.23 2.26 -14.12
CA THR A 137 -25.13 3.34 -13.12
C THR A 137 -23.74 3.52 -12.51
N GLY A 138 -22.84 2.57 -12.73
CA GLY A 138 -21.57 2.49 -12.02
C GLY A 138 -21.75 2.09 -10.56
N VAL A 139 -20.75 2.46 -9.76
CA VAL A 139 -20.78 2.32 -8.29
C VAL A 139 -20.37 3.63 -7.66
N VAL A 140 -20.80 3.85 -6.41
CA VAL A 140 -20.33 5.01 -5.66
C VAL A 140 -18.86 4.82 -5.30
N ASN A 141 -18.03 5.77 -5.73
CA ASN A 141 -16.57 5.70 -5.58
C ASN A 141 -16.10 6.11 -4.18
N TYR A 142 -16.48 5.32 -3.17
CA TYR A 142 -16.04 5.54 -1.79
C TYR A 142 -14.62 5.03 -1.54
N PHE A 143 -13.93 5.66 -0.60
CA PHE A 143 -12.74 5.07 0.00
C PHE A 143 -13.14 4.00 1.01
N ASP A 144 -12.54 2.81 0.90
CA ASP A 144 -12.73 1.72 1.86
C ASP A 144 -11.90 1.95 3.13
N SER A 145 -12.26 1.25 4.21
CA SER A 145 -11.54 1.09 5.49
C SER A 145 -10.02 0.94 5.35
N GLN A 146 -9.52 0.28 4.30
CA GLN A 146 -8.09 0.14 4.03
C GLN A 146 -7.38 1.47 3.75
N ARG A 147 -8.10 2.52 3.36
CA ARG A 147 -7.57 3.87 3.15
C ARG A 147 -7.33 4.61 4.46
N PHE A 148 -8.05 4.24 5.52
CA PHE A 148 -8.01 4.85 6.83
C PHE A 148 -7.09 4.01 7.75
N GLY A 149 -5.79 4.31 7.70
CA GLY A 149 -4.74 3.43 8.20
C GLY A 149 -4.30 3.71 9.63
N PHE A 150 -4.46 4.93 10.14
CA PHE A 150 -3.98 5.28 11.49
C PHE A 150 -4.95 4.87 12.59
N LEU A 151 -6.24 5.02 12.31
CA LEU A 151 -7.35 4.74 13.19
C LEU A 151 -8.25 3.73 12.48
N LYS A 152 -8.49 2.58 13.12
CA LYS A 152 -9.25 1.47 12.51
C LYS A 152 -10.62 1.36 13.19
N HIS A 153 -11.56 0.69 12.53
CA HIS A 153 -12.83 0.25 13.16
C HIS A 153 -13.63 1.37 13.85
N GLY A 154 -13.78 2.52 13.20
CA GLY A 154 -14.61 3.61 13.72
C GLY A 154 -13.95 4.48 14.79
N GLN A 155 -12.63 4.34 15.00
CA GLN A 155 -11.84 5.19 15.92
C GLN A 155 -11.76 6.68 15.52
N GLY A 156 -12.37 7.07 14.39
CA GLY A 156 -12.43 8.45 13.90
C GLY A 156 -11.24 8.82 13.02
N PHE A 157 -10.95 10.12 12.93
CA PHE A 157 -9.95 10.68 12.04
C PHE A 157 -9.03 11.65 12.77
N ILE A 158 -7.71 11.48 12.61
CA ILE A 158 -6.70 12.39 13.17
C ILE A 158 -6.97 13.83 12.68
N ALA A 159 -7.33 13.98 11.41
CA ALA A 159 -7.60 15.30 10.83
C ALA A 159 -8.73 16.07 11.52
N ARG A 160 -9.73 15.40 12.12
CA ARG A 160 -10.77 16.08 12.90
C ARG A 160 -10.20 16.78 14.15
N HIS A 161 -9.21 16.17 14.82
CA HIS A 161 -8.50 16.81 15.93
C HIS A 161 -7.67 17.99 15.43
N LEU A 162 -6.95 17.82 14.32
CA LEU A 162 -6.13 18.88 13.72
C LEU A 162 -6.97 20.11 13.31
N LEU A 163 -8.13 19.91 12.68
CA LEU A 163 -9.04 21.00 12.28
C LEU A 163 -9.58 21.80 13.48
N ARG A 164 -9.65 21.20 14.66
CA ARG A 164 -10.08 21.84 15.91
C ARG A 164 -8.93 22.49 16.69
N GLY A 165 -7.70 22.36 16.21
CA GLY A 165 -6.50 22.76 16.96
C GLY A 165 -6.18 21.86 18.15
N ASP A 166 -6.81 20.69 18.26
CA ASP A 166 -6.57 19.70 19.31
C ASP A 166 -5.33 18.85 18.98
N TRP A 167 -4.15 19.43 19.18
CA TRP A 167 -2.88 18.77 18.88
C TRP A 167 -2.59 17.56 19.79
N GLU A 168 -3.03 17.61 21.05
CA GLU A 168 -2.87 16.49 21.97
C GLU A 168 -3.71 15.29 21.51
N GLY A 169 -4.99 15.52 21.17
CA GLY A 169 -5.86 14.49 20.64
C GLY A 169 -5.34 13.90 19.32
N ALA A 170 -4.84 14.74 18.42
CA ALA A 170 -4.22 14.28 17.17
C ALA A 170 -3.00 13.38 17.42
N LEU A 171 -2.15 13.74 18.39
CA LEU A 171 -0.98 12.95 18.74
C LEU A 171 -1.35 11.66 19.48
N LYS A 172 -2.34 11.68 20.38
CA LYS A 172 -2.91 10.48 21.03
C LYS A 172 -3.48 9.51 20.00
N ALA A 173 -4.23 10.03 19.04
CA ALA A 173 -4.79 9.24 17.94
C ALA A 173 -3.68 8.53 17.13
N PHE A 174 -2.57 9.22 16.86
CA PHE A 174 -1.43 8.65 16.14
C PHE A 174 -0.62 7.64 16.97
N LEU A 175 -0.23 8.01 18.19
CA LEU A 175 0.79 7.34 18.99
C LEU A 175 0.23 6.35 20.03
N ALA A 176 -1.02 6.53 20.46
CA ALA A 176 -1.58 5.87 21.65
C ALA A 176 -2.96 5.22 21.40
N THR A 177 -3.35 5.02 20.14
CA THR A 177 -4.62 4.38 19.78
C THR A 177 -4.38 3.05 19.08
N PRO A 178 -4.25 1.93 19.82
CA PRO A 178 -4.12 0.61 19.24
C PRO A 178 -5.46 0.12 18.68
N SER A 179 -5.41 -0.79 17.71
CA SER A 179 -6.58 -1.52 17.21
C SER A 179 -6.66 -2.88 17.90
N GLU A 180 -7.83 -3.30 18.34
CA GLU A 180 -8.03 -4.57 19.07
C GLU A 180 -7.64 -5.80 18.25
N LEU A 181 -7.81 -5.71 16.93
CA LEU A 181 -7.46 -6.77 15.99
C LEU A 181 -5.99 -6.74 15.56
N ASP A 182 -5.23 -5.70 15.94
CA ASP A 182 -3.85 -5.53 15.53
C ASP A 182 -2.90 -6.14 16.57
N ARG A 183 -2.20 -7.21 16.19
CA ARG A 183 -1.23 -7.92 17.05
C ARG A 183 0.21 -7.56 16.73
N SER A 184 0.43 -6.55 15.89
CA SER A 184 1.78 -6.12 15.49
C SER A 184 2.58 -5.57 16.68
N ASP A 185 3.91 -5.53 16.50
CA ASP A 185 4.80 -4.90 17.47
C ASP A 185 4.47 -3.42 17.68
N ASP A 186 3.97 -2.75 16.63
CA ASP A 186 3.51 -1.37 16.72
C ASP A 186 2.25 -1.19 17.55
N ALA A 187 1.27 -2.10 17.43
CA ALA A 187 0.07 -2.06 18.27
C ALA A 187 0.42 -2.14 19.75
N LYS A 188 1.43 -2.94 20.12
CA LYS A 188 1.94 -3.02 21.49
C LYS A 188 2.59 -1.70 21.94
N VAL A 189 3.34 -1.02 21.07
CA VAL A 189 3.87 0.32 21.37
C VAL A 189 2.73 1.32 21.60
N LYS A 190 1.68 1.28 20.78
CA LYS A 190 0.53 2.16 20.96
C LYS A 190 -0.22 1.89 22.26
N THR A 191 -0.38 0.62 22.64
CA THR A 191 -0.93 0.23 23.96
C THR A 191 -0.08 0.79 25.10
N PHE A 192 1.24 0.65 25.02
CA PHE A 192 2.16 1.20 26.02
C PHE A 192 1.97 2.71 26.20
N TRP A 193 1.93 3.49 25.12
CA TRP A 193 1.74 4.94 25.23
C TRP A 193 0.33 5.36 25.65
N ARG A 194 -0.68 4.51 25.43
CA ARG A 194 -2.03 4.72 25.97
C ARG A 194 -2.05 4.65 27.49
N GLU A 195 -1.31 3.71 28.06
CA GLU A 195 -1.23 3.46 29.50
C GLU A 195 -0.31 4.44 30.22
N HIS A 196 0.69 4.97 29.51
CA HIS A 196 1.75 5.84 30.05
C HIS A 196 1.75 7.24 29.45
N TRP A 197 0.57 7.78 29.10
CA TRP A 197 0.48 9.08 28.44
C TRP A 197 0.98 10.21 29.36
N GLY A 198 1.98 10.97 28.93
CA GLY A 198 2.62 12.02 29.74
C GLY A 198 3.93 11.59 30.39
N GLU A 199 4.19 10.28 30.50
CA GLU A 199 5.40 9.73 31.13
C GLU A 199 6.56 9.62 30.12
N TRP A 200 6.94 10.73 29.49
CA TRP A 200 7.83 10.75 28.32
C TRP A 200 9.24 10.22 28.57
N GLN A 201 9.66 10.11 29.84
CA GLN A 201 10.94 9.51 30.21
C GLN A 201 11.00 8.00 29.99
N LEU A 202 9.83 7.34 29.94
CA LEU A 202 9.75 5.92 29.68
C LEU A 202 10.14 5.58 28.23
N ARG A 203 10.39 4.29 28.00
CA ARG A 203 10.72 3.72 26.70
C ARG A 203 9.87 2.49 26.47
N ALA A 204 9.09 2.50 25.39
CA ALA A 204 8.38 1.31 24.94
C ALA A 204 9.41 0.20 24.66
N PRO A 205 9.25 -1.01 25.24
CA PRO A 205 10.24 -2.08 25.11
C PRO A 205 10.28 -2.71 23.71
N GLN A 206 9.25 -2.47 22.90
CA GLN A 206 9.12 -3.04 21.57
C GLN A 206 10.06 -2.38 20.56
N ALA A 207 10.57 -3.17 19.61
CA ALA A 207 11.53 -2.70 18.60
C ALA A 207 10.93 -1.62 17.69
N ALA A 208 9.63 -1.71 17.40
CA ALA A 208 8.87 -0.70 16.67
C ALA A 208 8.90 0.69 17.35
N GLY A 209 9.14 0.74 18.67
CA GLY A 209 9.21 1.99 19.43
C GLY A 209 10.25 2.98 18.92
N LYS A 210 11.32 2.49 18.26
CA LYS A 210 12.39 3.32 17.69
C LYS A 210 11.88 4.37 16.70
N ARG A 211 10.80 4.07 15.96
CA ARG A 211 10.25 4.98 14.95
C ARG A 211 9.63 6.26 15.54
N TYR A 212 9.25 6.23 16.81
CA TYR A 212 8.64 7.37 17.52
C TYR A 212 9.68 8.23 18.25
N ALA A 213 10.97 7.87 18.19
CA ALA A 213 12.02 8.56 18.92
C ALA A 213 12.10 10.09 18.66
N PRO A 214 11.92 10.61 17.42
CA PRO A 214 11.91 12.05 17.19
C PRO A 214 10.77 12.78 17.92
N ILE A 215 9.58 12.19 17.92
CA ILE A 215 8.38 12.72 18.60
C ILE A 215 8.63 12.75 20.12
N LEU A 216 9.08 11.63 20.67
CA LEU A 216 9.32 11.49 22.11
C LEU A 216 10.48 12.36 22.61
N ARG A 217 11.50 12.61 21.79
CA ARG A 217 12.56 13.56 22.13
C ARG A 217 11.97 14.95 22.36
N ARG A 218 11.10 15.41 21.45
CA ARG A 218 10.44 16.71 21.60
C ARG A 218 9.60 16.79 22.87
N LEU A 219 8.82 15.75 23.17
CA LEU A 219 8.00 15.70 24.38
C LEU A 219 8.81 15.60 25.69
N ARG A 220 10.05 15.11 25.65
CA ARG A 220 10.96 15.16 26.82
C ARG A 220 11.53 16.54 27.07
N GLU A 221 11.75 17.32 26.01
CA GLU A 221 12.22 18.70 26.09
C GLU A 221 11.09 19.65 26.52
N ASP A 222 9.91 19.48 25.92
CA ASP A 222 8.70 20.25 26.23
C ASP A 222 7.48 19.30 26.30
N PRO A 223 7.07 18.87 27.51
CA PRO A 223 5.99 17.91 27.71
C PRO A 223 4.62 18.31 27.18
N ARG A 224 4.40 19.59 26.84
CA ARG A 224 3.12 20.12 26.35
C ARG A 224 3.17 20.56 24.89
N ASP A 225 4.33 20.53 24.23
CA ASP A 225 4.43 20.87 22.81
C ASP A 225 3.99 19.73 21.89
N PHE A 226 2.69 19.41 21.95
CA PHE A 226 2.07 18.39 21.10
C PHE A 226 2.11 18.76 19.63
N LYS A 227 2.06 20.05 19.30
CA LYS A 227 2.16 20.54 17.91
C LYS A 227 3.55 20.26 17.35
N GLY A 228 4.61 20.67 18.04
CA GLY A 228 5.99 20.39 17.62
C GLY A 228 6.27 18.90 17.55
N ALA A 229 5.79 18.13 18.53
CA ALA A 229 5.90 16.67 18.52
C ALA A 229 5.19 16.03 17.31
N PHE A 230 3.98 16.51 16.96
CA PHE A 230 3.25 16.05 15.78
C PHE A 230 4.01 16.37 14.48
N LEU A 231 4.66 17.54 14.38
CA LEU A 231 5.43 17.92 13.20
C LEU A 231 6.68 17.06 12.96
N HIS A 232 7.17 16.34 13.97
CA HIS A 232 8.24 15.35 13.84
C HIS A 232 7.77 14.01 13.24
N ILE A 233 6.46 13.82 13.04
CA ILE A 233 5.95 12.70 12.25
C ILE A 233 6.42 12.88 10.80
N ASP A 234 6.86 11.79 10.18
CA ASP A 234 7.25 11.76 8.77
C ASP A 234 6.20 12.47 7.89
N ARG A 235 6.68 13.31 6.97
CA ARG A 235 5.80 14.14 6.14
C ARG A 235 4.75 13.31 5.40
N ARG A 236 5.10 12.13 4.89
CA ARG A 236 4.17 11.27 4.16
C ARG A 236 3.07 10.76 5.10
N LEU A 237 3.41 10.38 6.32
CA LEU A 237 2.44 9.94 7.32
C LEU A 237 1.52 11.09 7.77
N ARG A 238 2.05 12.29 7.93
CA ARG A 238 1.22 13.49 8.21
C ARG A 238 0.23 13.78 7.08
N MET A 239 0.68 13.68 5.82
CA MET A 239 -0.21 13.87 4.68
C MET A 239 -1.29 12.79 4.64
N MET A 240 -0.94 11.52 4.89
CA MET A 240 -1.95 10.47 5.00
C MET A 240 -2.97 10.78 6.09
N ALA A 241 -2.55 11.19 7.29
CA ALA A 241 -3.45 11.52 8.39
C ALA A 241 -4.43 12.67 8.07
N LEU A 242 -4.06 13.57 7.15
CA LEU A 242 -4.91 14.67 6.67
C LEU A 242 -5.90 14.23 5.58
N PHE A 243 -5.50 13.35 4.67
CA PHE A 243 -6.34 12.87 3.56
C PHE A 243 -7.19 11.64 3.92
N GLU A 244 -7.21 11.28 5.20
CA GLU A 244 -8.12 10.28 5.76
C GLU A 244 -9.48 10.87 6.17
N LEU A 245 -9.75 12.17 5.97
CA LEU A 245 -11.06 12.79 6.26
C LEU A 245 -12.11 12.49 5.19
#